data_AF-A0A7W1NXY6-F1
#
_entry.id   AF-A0A7W1NXY6-F1
#
_cell.length_a   1.000
_cell.length_b   1.000
_cell.length_c   1.000
_cell.angle_alpha   90.00
_cell.angle_beta   90.00
_cell.angle_gamma   90.00
#
_symmetry.space_group_name_H-M   'P 1'
#
loop_
_entity.id
_entity.type
_entity.pdbx_description
1 polymer ?
#
loop_
_entity_poly.entity_id
_entity_poly.type
_entity_poly.pdbx_seq_one_letter_code
_entity_poly.pdbx_strand_id
1 'polypeptide(L)'
;ALSETSVWLIQSESLDTAISDDPALARRVIKLLAGRVRGLVHQIEDLALYSAIVRLARFLIKQSEDPALSAPGVTRVAIAAYLATTPETISRALRTLENSGAIRFDRHRILIVREDLLRALASL
;
A
#
# COMPACT_ATOMS: atom_id res chain seq x y z
N ALA A 1 -15.37 16.00 -21.28
CA ALA A 1 -16.25 15.46 -20.24
C ALA A 1 -16.80 14.12 -20.72
N LEU A 2 -17.08 13.18 -19.82
CA LEU A 2 -17.64 11.86 -20.16
C LEU A 2 -19.16 11.89 -20.41
N SER A 3 -19.82 13.03 -20.16
CA SER A 3 -21.22 13.33 -20.45
C SER A 3 -21.39 14.84 -20.72
N GLU A 4 -22.57 15.27 -21.17
CA GLU A 4 -22.91 16.70 -21.28
C GLU A 4 -22.70 17.39 -19.92
N THR A 5 -21.92 18.47 -19.90
CA THR A 5 -21.48 19.13 -18.66
C THR A 5 -21.23 20.61 -18.92
N SER A 6 -21.78 21.46 -18.06
CA SER A 6 -21.44 22.88 -17.99
C SER A 6 -20.31 23.10 -17.00
N VAL A 7 -19.29 23.87 -17.40
CA VAL A 7 -18.13 24.19 -16.57
C VAL A 7 -17.99 25.70 -16.47
N TRP A 8 -17.70 26.18 -15.27
CA TRP A 8 -17.38 27.59 -15.02
C TRP A 8 -15.87 27.75 -14.95
N LEU A 9 -15.35 28.70 -15.72
CA LEU A 9 -13.93 29.02 -15.73
C LEU A 9 -13.68 30.21 -14.80
N ILE A 10 -12.75 30.03 -13.87
CA ILE A 10 -12.19 31.12 -13.07
C ILE A 10 -10.82 31.43 -13.66
N GLN A 11 -10.55 32.69 -13.99
CA GLN A 11 -9.24 33.08 -14.48
C GLN A 11 -8.20 32.94 -13.37
N SER A 12 -7.00 32.47 -13.72
CA SER A 12 -5.93 32.25 -12.75
C SER A 12 -5.59 33.52 -11.97
N GLU A 13 -5.54 34.66 -12.66
CA GLU A 13 -5.26 35.96 -12.03
C GLU A 13 -6.33 36.34 -10.99
N SER A 14 -7.62 36.14 -11.30
CA SER A 14 -8.69 36.40 -10.34
C SER A 14 -8.62 35.49 -9.11
N LEU A 15 -8.19 34.24 -9.29
CA LEU A 15 -8.00 33.31 -8.18
C LEU A 15 -6.79 33.71 -7.32
N ASP A 16 -5.69 34.13 -7.94
CA ASP A 16 -4.48 34.59 -7.23
C ASP A 16 -4.75 35.86 -6.42
N THR A 17 -5.47 36.82 -6.98
CA THR A 17 -5.93 38.01 -6.24
C THR A 17 -6.82 37.60 -5.06
N ALA A 18 -7.82 36.74 -5.28
CA ALA A 18 -8.71 36.30 -4.22
C ALA A 18 -7.98 35.54 -3.09
N ILE A 19 -6.98 34.71 -3.42
CA ILE A 19 -6.16 34.02 -2.42
C ILE A 19 -5.31 35.01 -1.62
N SER A 20 -4.79 36.06 -2.27
CA SER A 20 -3.97 37.09 -1.62
C SER A 20 -4.80 37.97 -0.68
N ASP A 21 -6.02 38.30 -1.07
CA ASP A 21 -6.87 39.25 -0.36
C ASP A 21 -7.75 38.59 0.73
N ASP A 22 -8.01 37.29 0.65
CA ASP A 22 -8.81 36.52 1.62
C ASP A 22 -8.01 35.36 2.26
N PRO A 23 -7.45 35.56 3.47
CA PRO A 23 -6.76 34.51 4.22
C PRO A 23 -7.63 33.28 4.53
N ALA A 24 -8.95 33.44 4.65
CA ALA A 24 -9.86 32.34 4.90
C ALA A 24 -10.00 31.45 3.65
N LEU A 25 -10.06 32.06 2.46
CA LEU A 25 -9.99 31.35 1.18
C LEU A 25 -8.66 30.61 1.03
N ALA A 26 -7.53 31.29 1.26
CA ALA A 26 -6.20 30.67 1.19
C ALA A 26 -6.11 29.43 2.09
N ARG A 27 -6.60 29.51 3.33
CA ARG A 27 -6.63 28.37 4.26
C ARG A 27 -7.50 27.21 3.77
N ARG A 28 -8.63 27.49 3.10
CA ARG A 28 -9.49 26.46 2.50
C ARG A 28 -8.77 25.77 1.33
N VAL A 29 -8.12 26.52 0.46
CA VAL A 29 -7.31 25.98 -0.65
C VAL A 29 -6.21 25.08 -0.12
N ILE A 30 -5.44 25.52 0.88
CA ILE A 30 -4.38 24.72 1.50
C ILE A 30 -4.94 23.40 2.06
N LYS A 31 -6.06 23.44 2.78
CA LYS A 31 -6.69 22.21 3.31
C LYS A 31 -7.13 21.26 2.20
N LEU A 32 -7.69 21.78 1.12
CA LEU A 32 -8.11 21.00 -0.03
C LEU A 32 -6.91 20.31 -0.70
N LEU A 33 -5.84 21.06 -0.95
CA LEU A 33 -4.61 20.53 -1.52
C LEU A 33 -3.94 19.50 -0.60
N ALA A 34 -3.87 19.75 0.71
CA ALA A 34 -3.35 18.80 1.69
C ALA A 34 -4.19 17.51 1.77
N GLY A 35 -5.51 17.61 1.57
CA GLY A 35 -6.38 16.44 1.40
C GLY A 35 -6.04 15.65 0.14
N ARG A 36 -5.86 16.34 -0.99
CA ARG A 36 -5.50 15.71 -2.26
C ARG A 36 -4.14 15.02 -2.22
N VAL A 37 -3.13 15.65 -1.62
CA VAL A 37 -1.80 15.07 -1.42
C VAL A 37 -1.89 13.80 -0.58
N ARG A 38 -2.62 13.82 0.55
CA ARG A 38 -2.83 12.61 1.37
C ARG A 38 -3.53 11.50 0.60
N GLY A 39 -4.52 11.84 -0.24
CA GLY A 39 -5.19 10.86 -1.11
C GLY A 39 -4.22 10.20 -2.10
N LEU A 40 -3.34 10.98 -2.72
CA LEU A 40 -2.33 10.45 -3.64
C LEU A 40 -1.31 9.56 -2.91
N VAL A 41 -0.89 9.93 -1.70
CA VAL A 41 0.00 9.10 -0.88
C VAL A 41 -0.67 7.77 -0.55
N HIS A 42 -1.93 7.76 -0.11
CA HIS A 42 -2.67 6.53 0.16
C HIS A 42 -2.78 5.63 -1.09
N GLN A 43 -3.02 6.20 -2.27
CA GLN A 43 -3.07 5.41 -3.52
C GLN A 43 -1.72 4.74 -3.83
N ILE A 44 -0.61 5.43 -3.60
CA ILE A 44 0.73 4.87 -3.75
C ILE A 44 0.97 3.78 -2.69
N GLU A 45 0.59 4.01 -1.44
CA GLU A 45 0.70 3.03 -0.36
C GLU A 45 -0.10 1.78 -0.64
N ASP A 46 -1.33 1.90 -1.15
CA ASP A 46 -2.16 0.77 -1.54
C ASP A 46 -1.50 -0.03 -2.66
N LEU A 47 -1.03 0.63 -3.72
CA LEU A 47 -0.33 -0.03 -4.82
C LEU A 47 0.96 -0.71 -4.35
N ALA A 48 1.74 -0.03 -3.50
CA ALA A 48 2.94 -0.58 -2.90
C ALA A 48 2.62 -1.77 -1.99
N LEU A 49 1.53 -1.73 -1.22
CA LEU A 49 1.07 -2.82 -0.37
C LEU A 49 0.63 -4.02 -1.20
N TYR A 50 -0.17 -3.81 -2.27
CA TYR A 50 -0.52 -4.87 -3.22
C TYR A 50 0.74 -5.53 -3.80
N SER A 51 1.70 -4.74 -4.25
CA SER A 51 2.98 -5.26 -4.75
C SER A 51 3.74 -6.05 -3.68
N ALA A 52 3.70 -5.62 -2.41
CA ALA A 52 4.37 -6.27 -1.30
C ALA A 52 3.69 -7.59 -0.90
N ILE A 53 2.36 -7.66 -0.95
CA ILE A 53 1.59 -8.90 -0.72
C ILE A 53 2.01 -9.96 -1.75
N VAL A 54 2.04 -9.61 -3.04
CA VAL A 54 2.44 -10.52 -4.12
C VAL A 54 3.88 -11.00 -3.93
N ARG A 55 4.82 -10.07 -3.69
CA ARG A 55 6.23 -10.43 -3.44
C ARG A 55 6.41 -11.32 -2.21
N LEU A 56 5.68 -11.03 -1.14
CA LEU A 56 5.70 -11.83 0.08
C LEU A 56 5.15 -13.24 -0.15
N ALA A 57 4.03 -13.38 -0.88
CA ALA A 57 3.48 -14.67 -1.22
C ALA A 57 4.47 -15.53 -2.03
N ARG A 58 5.13 -14.94 -3.04
CA ARG A 58 6.20 -15.61 -3.81
C ARG A 58 7.38 -16.02 -2.94
N PHE A 59 7.80 -15.14 -2.03
CA PHE A 59 8.87 -15.44 -1.09
C PHE A 59 8.54 -16.62 -0.20
N LEU A 60 7.32 -16.68 0.36
CA LEU A 60 6.89 -17.77 1.23
C LEU A 60 6.79 -19.11 0.50
N ILE A 61 6.31 -19.12 -0.74
CA ILE A 61 6.28 -20.34 -1.58
C ILE A 61 7.71 -20.86 -1.81
N LYS A 62 8.61 -19.97 -2.27
CA LYS A 62 10.02 -20.33 -2.50
C LYS A 62 10.71 -20.86 -1.23
N GLN A 63 10.39 -20.26 -0.08
CA GLN A 63 10.86 -20.67 1.23
C GLN A 63 10.37 -22.06 1.65
N SER A 64 9.12 -22.42 1.31
CA SER A 64 8.60 -23.76 1.58
C SER A 64 9.18 -24.84 0.68
N GLU A 65 9.61 -24.47 -0.52
CA GLU A 65 10.22 -25.39 -1.50
C GLU A 65 11.70 -25.67 -1.20
N ASP A 66 12.37 -24.80 -0.42
CA ASP A 66 13.79 -24.92 -0.08
C ASP A 66 14.02 -24.95 1.45
N PRO A 67 14.25 -26.13 2.05
CA PRO A 67 14.51 -26.29 3.47
C PRO A 67 15.74 -25.53 3.98
N ALA A 68 16.71 -25.19 3.10
CA ALA A 68 17.89 -24.41 3.48
C ALA A 68 17.54 -22.93 3.73
N LEU A 69 16.44 -22.45 3.15
CA LEU A 69 15.92 -21.11 3.36
C LEU A 69 14.99 -21.03 4.59
N SER A 70 14.37 -22.15 4.99
CA SER A 70 13.42 -22.30 6.13
C SER A 70 14.08 -22.17 7.51
N ALA A 71 15.02 -21.23 7.66
CA ALA A 71 15.69 -20.96 8.92
C ALA A 71 14.68 -20.42 9.97
N PRO A 72 14.73 -20.91 11.22
CA PRO A 72 13.92 -20.36 12.29
C PRO A 72 14.40 -18.94 12.60
N GLY A 73 13.54 -17.95 12.37
CA GLY A 73 13.78 -16.58 12.80
C GLY A 73 14.00 -15.54 11.69
N VAL A 74 13.42 -15.71 10.50
CA VAL A 74 13.36 -14.58 9.55
C VAL A 74 12.45 -13.50 10.14
N THR A 75 13.08 -12.54 10.83
CA THR A 75 12.38 -11.41 11.44
C THR A 75 11.71 -10.57 10.36
N ARG A 76 10.64 -9.86 10.69
CA ARG A 76 9.98 -8.93 9.76
C ARG A 76 10.94 -7.93 9.14
N VAL A 77 11.99 -7.56 9.89
CA VAL A 77 13.07 -6.67 9.42
C VAL A 77 13.89 -7.34 8.32
N ALA A 78 14.25 -8.61 8.48
CA ALA A 78 14.99 -9.35 7.44
C ALA A 78 14.14 -9.56 6.17
N ILE A 79 12.85 -9.91 6.31
CA ILE A 79 11.93 -10.03 5.17
C ILE A 79 11.79 -8.68 4.46
N ALA A 80 11.63 -7.59 5.22
CA ALA A 80 11.49 -6.24 4.68
C ALA A 80 12.73 -5.82 3.89
N ALA A 81 13.93 -6.05 4.44
CA ALA A 81 15.18 -5.78 3.75
C ALA A 81 15.31 -6.61 2.46
N TYR A 82 14.96 -7.90 2.50
CA TYR A 82 15.01 -8.78 1.33
C TYR A 82 14.03 -8.36 0.23
N LEU A 83 12.81 -7.95 0.60
CA LEU A 83 11.76 -7.54 -0.33
C LEU A 83 11.78 -6.04 -0.67
N ALA A 84 12.87 -5.35 -0.32
CA ALA A 84 13.08 -3.92 -0.55
C ALA A 84 11.87 -3.07 -0.14
N THR A 85 11.40 -3.27 1.09
CA THR A 85 10.21 -2.61 1.65
C THR A 85 10.40 -2.33 3.14
N THR A 86 9.41 -1.73 3.80
CA THR A 86 9.46 -1.44 5.23
C THR A 86 8.92 -2.60 6.08
N PRO A 87 9.35 -2.74 7.35
CA PRO A 87 8.80 -3.72 8.28
C PRO A 87 7.29 -3.54 8.54
N GLU A 88 6.79 -2.30 8.45
CA GLU A 88 5.36 -2.02 8.56
C GLU A 88 4.59 -2.60 7.38
N THR A 89 5.07 -2.40 6.14
CA THR A 89 4.45 -2.97 4.94
C THR A 89 4.45 -4.49 4.99
N ILE A 90 5.54 -5.13 5.47
CA ILE A 90 5.54 -6.59 5.68
C ILE A 90 4.53 -7.02 6.74
N SER A 91 4.41 -6.27 7.85
CA SER A 91 3.42 -6.56 8.88
C SER A 91 1.99 -6.48 8.35
N ARG A 92 1.69 -5.49 7.50
CA ARG A 92 0.40 -5.32 6.84
C ARG A 92 0.15 -6.44 5.83
N ALA A 93 1.14 -6.77 4.99
CA ALA A 93 1.03 -7.84 4.01
C ALA A 93 0.81 -9.22 4.67
N LEU A 94 1.51 -9.54 5.77
CA LEU A 94 1.28 -10.76 6.55
C LEU A 94 -0.16 -10.84 7.09
N ARG A 95 -0.69 -9.74 7.65
CA ARG A 95 -2.10 -9.69 8.08
C ARG A 95 -3.07 -9.88 6.93
N THR A 96 -2.80 -9.31 5.75
CA THR A 96 -3.67 -9.50 4.58
C THR A 96 -3.67 -10.96 4.11
N LEU A 97 -2.51 -11.61 4.06
CA LEU A 97 -2.41 -13.04 3.73
C LEU A 97 -3.06 -13.95 4.79
N GLU A 98 -3.04 -13.55 6.06
CA GLU A 98 -3.72 -14.27 7.15
C GLU A 98 -5.23 -14.09 7.08
N ASN A 99 -5.71 -12.87 6.85
CA ASN A 99 -7.14 -12.56 6.72
C ASN A 99 -7.77 -13.23 5.49
N SER A 100 -7.00 -13.46 4.42
CA SER A 100 -7.44 -14.27 3.28
C SER A 100 -7.42 -15.79 3.59
N GLY A 101 -6.87 -16.19 4.74
CA GLY A 101 -6.71 -17.58 5.15
C GLY A 101 -5.67 -18.36 4.35
N ALA A 102 -4.73 -17.67 3.67
CA ALA A 102 -3.63 -18.31 2.96
C ALA A 102 -2.60 -18.87 3.95
N ILE A 103 -2.35 -18.10 5.01
CA ILE A 103 -1.36 -18.38 6.04
C ILE A 103 -1.95 -18.21 7.44
N ARG A 104 -1.24 -18.72 8.43
CA ARG A 104 -1.32 -18.31 9.83
C ARG A 104 0.04 -17.82 10.25
N PHE A 105 0.11 -16.74 11.02
CA PHE A 105 1.39 -16.32 11.56
C PHE A 105 1.29 -15.86 13.01
N ASP A 106 2.32 -16.15 13.79
CA ASP A 106 2.51 -15.61 15.13
C ASP A 106 3.80 -14.81 15.20
N ARG A 107 4.29 -14.49 16.41
CA ARG A 107 5.53 -13.72 16.58
C ARG A 107 6.79 -14.45 16.11
N HIS A 108 6.75 -15.77 16.00
CA HIS A 108 7.92 -16.63 15.80
C HIS A 108 7.83 -17.51 14.55
N ARG A 109 6.64 -17.75 14.01
CA ARG A 109 6.42 -18.67 12.89
C ARG A 109 5.36 -18.17 11.90
N ILE A 110 5.58 -18.52 10.64
CA ILE A 110 4.64 -18.38 9.54
C ILE A 110 4.33 -19.79 9.03
N LEU A 111 3.05 -20.13 8.96
CA LEU A 111 2.55 -21.43 8.51
C LEU A 111 1.68 -21.22 7.28
N ILE A 112 1.97 -21.92 6.19
CA ILE A 112 1.10 -21.94 5.00
C ILE A 112 -0.06 -22.89 5.29
N VAL A 113 -1.28 -22.37 5.24
CA VAL A 113 -2.52 -23.13 5.54
C VAL A 113 -3.21 -23.57 4.26
N ARG A 114 -3.19 -22.70 3.23
CA ARG A 114 -3.77 -22.95 1.91
C ARG A 114 -2.80 -22.51 0.83
N GLU A 115 -2.04 -23.47 0.31
CA GLU A 115 -1.01 -23.22 -0.70
C GLU A 115 -1.61 -22.78 -2.04
N ASP A 116 -2.74 -23.35 -2.43
CA ASP A 116 -3.52 -22.98 -3.61
C ASP A 116 -3.90 -21.49 -3.61
N LEU A 117 -4.42 -21.01 -2.47
CA LEU A 117 -4.80 -19.61 -2.30
C LEU A 117 -3.58 -18.69 -2.25
N LEU A 118 -2.50 -19.13 -1.61
CA LEU A 118 -1.24 -18.38 -1.59
C LEU A 118 -0.63 -18.24 -2.99
N ARG A 119 -0.67 -19.30 -3.81
CA ARG A 119 -0.23 -19.28 -5.21
C ARG A 119 -1.09 -18.36 -6.07
N ALA A 120 -2.41 -18.36 -5.88
CA ALA A 120 -3.30 -17.42 -6.57
C ALA A 120 -2.95 -15.96 -6.25
N LEU A 121 -2.69 -15.64 -4.98
CA LEU A 121 -2.26 -14.31 -4.53
C LEU A 121 -0.86 -13.94 -5.04
N ALA A 122 0.02 -14.92 -5.27
CA ALA A 122 1.35 -14.72 -5.86
C ALA A 122 1.31 -14.43 -7.37
N SER A 123 0.22 -14.77 -8.05
CA SER A 123 0.02 -14.58 -9.50
C SER A 123 -0.76 -13.31 -9.89
N LEU A 124 -1.25 -12.54 -8.90
CA LEU A 124 -1.80 -11.19 -9.10
C LEU A 124 -0.68 -10.21 -9.51
#